data_AF-A0A535JSV1-F1
#
_entry.id   AF-A0A535JSV1-F1
#
_cell.length_a   1.000
_cell.length_b   1.000
_cell.length_c   1.000
_cell.angle_alpha   90.00
_cell.angle_beta   90.00
_cell.angle_gamma   90.00
#
_symmetry.space_group_name_H-M   'P 1'
#
loop_
_entity.id
_entity.type
_entity.pdbx_description
1 polymer ?
#
loop_
_entity_poly.entity_id
_entity_poly.type
_entity_poly.pdbx_seq_one_letter_code
_entity_poly.pdbx_strand_id
1 'polypeptide(L)'
;MIAPTGPFVPWGAVLFALAVLGFGAFFWRAWRLYRYMRLGRDEARIDHPWRRVRDELVVYLGQRKLLKRPYYVRGLAHAFIFWGFMVITLGTVDLLVDGIFGFHVPGTGSALFAWTIDIFAILVLASIGLAFIRRAYFRPPRMHVALDGYVILALIGLLMVTLLVFEGAGLAAGLLEKGYTPPPIANAILRSIFSRDLAGVVFPVAWWTHVVTVLAFAAYLPQSKHLHIVTTLPNVFFRKQTPRGALGLIEDIENQETFGAAAIRDFSWKQLLDGYTCTECGRCSDNCPALATGKPLDPQKIVLDIRDQLLRDGPKLLADPKADTTAPAHYVESKPEELWACTTCAACVEACPVTIEHIDKIVDMRRHLTLMEGSAPPEAQRAMTNIERAGNPWGEPRETRGDWAKDLRVPTFADKPDAEYLYFVRCAASVDRRNQKVARALVQVLRAAGVSFAILASEETCNGDPARRIGNEYLWQTQAQQNIETFKKYGVRKVIASCPHCFNTIAN
;
A
#
# COMPACT_ATOMS: atom_id res chain seq x y z
N MET A 1 -24.80 -25.68 17.00
CA MET A 1 -26.03 -26.42 16.62
C MET A 1 -25.58 -27.63 15.86
N ILE A 2 -26.29 -28.74 15.99
CA ILE A 2 -25.95 -29.97 15.28
C ILE A 2 -26.12 -29.73 13.78
N ALA A 3 -25.07 -29.94 12.98
CA ALA A 3 -25.16 -29.82 11.53
C ALA A 3 -26.26 -30.74 10.96
N PRO A 4 -26.99 -30.31 9.90
CA PRO A 4 -27.94 -31.19 9.21
C PRO A 4 -27.23 -32.36 8.50
N THR A 5 -25.89 -32.33 8.44
CA THR A 5 -25.03 -33.32 7.85
C THR A 5 -24.37 -34.15 8.96
N GLY A 6 -24.69 -35.43 9.07
CA GLY A 6 -24.02 -36.35 9.99
C GLY A 6 -22.73 -36.96 9.41
N PRO A 7 -21.87 -37.58 10.24
CA PRO A 7 -20.55 -38.10 9.85
C PRO A 7 -20.57 -39.29 8.86
N PHE A 8 -21.73 -39.86 8.52
CA PHE A 8 -21.85 -40.89 7.48
C PHE A 8 -23.08 -40.69 6.56
N VAL A 9 -22.76 -40.42 5.28
CA VAL A 9 -23.47 -40.48 3.96
C VAL A 9 -25.01 -40.30 3.94
N PRO A 10 -25.56 -39.39 3.10
CA PRO A 10 -24.95 -38.78 1.90
C PRO A 10 -24.40 -37.36 2.04
N TRP A 11 -24.86 -36.58 3.03
CA TRP A 11 -24.67 -35.13 3.00
C TRP A 11 -23.26 -34.64 3.40
N GLY A 12 -22.58 -35.29 4.35
CA GLY A 12 -21.20 -34.92 4.74
C GLY A 12 -20.19 -35.12 3.60
N ALA A 13 -20.38 -36.15 2.76
CA ALA A 13 -19.55 -36.38 1.58
C ALA A 13 -19.75 -35.30 0.50
N VAL A 14 -21.00 -34.85 0.30
CA VAL A 14 -21.32 -33.73 -0.58
C VAL A 14 -20.64 -32.44 -0.09
N LEU A 15 -20.71 -32.17 1.22
CA LEU A 15 -20.05 -31.01 1.82
C LEU A 15 -18.54 -31.04 1.60
N PHE A 16 -17.89 -32.18 1.86
CA PHE A 16 -16.47 -32.36 1.64
C PHE A 16 -16.08 -32.10 0.18
N ALA A 17 -16.83 -32.66 -0.77
CA ALA A 17 -16.59 -32.45 -2.21
C ALA A 17 -16.73 -30.97 -2.59
N LEU A 18 -17.76 -30.28 -2.11
CA LEU A 18 -17.94 -28.84 -2.34
C LEU A 18 -16.81 -28.01 -1.73
N ALA A 19 -16.36 -28.36 -0.51
CA ALA A 19 -15.24 -27.68 0.14
C ALA A 19 -13.94 -27.82 -0.65
N VAL A 20 -13.63 -29.04 -1.12
CA VAL A 20 -12.47 -29.30 -1.98
C VAL A 20 -12.54 -28.49 -3.28
N LEU A 21 -13.71 -28.41 -3.92
CA LEU A 21 -13.89 -27.61 -5.14
C LEU A 21 -13.73 -26.11 -4.87
N GLY A 22 -14.40 -25.58 -3.84
CA GLY A 22 -14.37 -24.16 -3.49
C GLY A 22 -12.97 -23.68 -3.09
N PHE A 23 -12.33 -24.37 -2.14
CA PHE A 23 -10.97 -24.04 -1.73
C PHE A 23 -9.93 -24.39 -2.81
N GLY A 24 -10.14 -25.46 -3.58
CA GLY A 24 -9.28 -25.81 -4.72
C GLY A 24 -9.24 -24.69 -5.77
N ALA A 25 -10.39 -24.11 -6.12
CA ALA A 25 -10.48 -22.96 -7.01
C ALA A 25 -9.75 -21.73 -6.44
N PHE A 26 -9.91 -21.47 -5.14
CA PHE A 26 -9.18 -20.42 -4.43
C PHE A 26 -7.65 -20.59 -4.55
N PHE A 27 -7.14 -21.75 -4.13
CA PHE A 27 -5.69 -22.01 -4.09
C PHE A 27 -5.08 -22.07 -5.49
N TRP A 28 -5.79 -22.61 -6.47
CA TRP A 28 -5.34 -22.61 -7.87
C TRP A 28 -5.15 -21.18 -8.39
N ARG A 29 -6.12 -20.29 -8.13
CA ARG A 29 -6.01 -18.88 -8.54
C ARG A 29 -4.93 -18.15 -7.74
N ALA A 30 -4.85 -18.35 -6.44
CA ALA A 30 -3.84 -17.73 -5.58
C ALA A 30 -2.41 -18.14 -6.01
N TRP A 31 -2.21 -19.42 -6.35
CA TRP A 31 -0.94 -19.91 -6.89
C TRP A 31 -0.55 -19.23 -8.21
N ARG A 32 -1.52 -19.05 -9.11
CA ARG A 32 -1.30 -18.34 -10.38
C ARG A 32 -0.90 -16.87 -10.16
N LEU A 33 -1.56 -16.17 -9.24
CA LEU A 33 -1.20 -14.81 -8.86
C LEU A 33 0.18 -14.74 -8.21
N TYR A 34 0.52 -15.70 -7.36
CA TYR A 34 1.86 -15.83 -6.80
C TYR A 34 2.91 -15.99 -7.89
N ARG A 35 2.67 -16.84 -8.90
CA ARG A 35 3.59 -16.99 -10.04
C ARG A 35 3.75 -15.70 -10.84
N TYR A 36 2.69 -14.92 -11.03
CA TYR A 36 2.78 -13.61 -11.68
C TYR A 36 3.57 -12.60 -10.85
N MET A 37 3.33 -12.53 -9.54
CA MET A 37 4.11 -11.68 -8.64
C MET A 37 5.60 -12.03 -8.66
N ARG A 38 5.93 -13.32 -8.76
CA ARG A 38 7.32 -13.82 -8.84
C ARG A 38 7.99 -13.62 -10.20
N LEU A 39 7.31 -13.03 -11.20
CA LEU A 39 7.98 -12.51 -12.39
C LEU A 39 8.79 -11.25 -12.09
N GLY A 40 8.44 -10.52 -11.03
CA GLY A 40 9.17 -9.35 -10.60
C GLY A 40 10.53 -9.68 -9.98
N ARG A 41 11.47 -8.74 -10.03
CA ARG A 41 12.80 -8.90 -9.43
C ARG A 41 12.73 -9.20 -7.93
N ASP A 42 13.73 -9.93 -7.46
CA ASP A 42 13.89 -10.20 -6.03
C ASP A 42 14.24 -8.92 -5.26
N GLU A 43 13.65 -8.80 -4.07
CA GLU A 43 13.89 -7.67 -3.17
C GLU A 43 13.80 -8.16 -1.72
N ALA A 44 14.87 -7.97 -0.96
CA ALA A 44 14.91 -8.38 0.44
C ALA A 44 14.09 -7.41 1.32
N ARG A 45 13.12 -7.93 2.07
CA ARG A 45 12.24 -7.15 2.96
C ARG A 45 12.03 -7.79 4.33
N ILE A 46 13.03 -8.52 4.83
CA ILE A 46 12.97 -9.28 6.11
C ILE A 46 13.76 -8.62 7.25
N ASP A 47 14.30 -7.43 7.02
CA ASP A 47 14.98 -6.61 8.02
C ASP A 47 14.00 -6.10 9.11
N HIS A 48 14.50 -5.76 10.30
CA HIS A 48 13.72 -5.20 11.41
C HIS A 48 12.45 -6.01 11.79
N PRO A 49 12.55 -7.32 12.09
CA PRO A 49 11.39 -8.20 12.25
C PRO A 49 10.38 -7.71 13.30
N TRP A 50 10.85 -7.24 14.47
CA TRP A 50 9.97 -6.72 15.53
C TRP A 50 9.18 -5.49 15.12
N ARG A 51 9.76 -4.62 14.30
CA ARG A 51 9.09 -3.43 13.79
C ARG A 51 7.98 -3.81 12.81
N ARG A 52 8.21 -4.83 11.98
CA ARG A 52 7.22 -5.37 11.04
C ARG A 52 6.05 -6.05 11.76
N VAL A 53 6.33 -6.85 12.79
CA VAL A 53 5.28 -7.44 13.65
C VAL A 53 4.46 -6.33 14.32
N ARG A 54 5.10 -5.30 14.86
CA ARG A 54 4.38 -4.14 15.41
C ARG A 54 3.51 -3.47 14.34
N ASP A 55 4.00 -3.33 13.12
CA ASP A 55 3.24 -2.73 12.03
C ASP A 55 2.01 -3.56 11.67
N GLU A 56 2.11 -4.89 11.65
CA GLU A 56 0.96 -5.78 11.51
C GLU A 56 -0.08 -5.56 12.61
N LEU A 57 0.36 -5.61 13.88
CA LEU A 57 -0.53 -5.43 15.01
C LEU A 57 -1.21 -4.05 15.00
N VAL A 58 -0.52 -2.99 14.59
CA VAL A 58 -1.04 -1.62 14.64
C VAL A 58 -1.82 -1.24 13.38
N VAL A 59 -1.36 -1.64 12.20
CA VAL A 59 -1.92 -1.22 10.92
C VAL A 59 -2.95 -2.22 10.40
N TYR A 60 -2.63 -3.52 10.39
CA TYR A 60 -3.53 -4.57 9.91
C TYR A 60 -4.58 -4.92 10.96
N LEU A 61 -4.18 -5.44 12.13
CA LEU A 61 -5.15 -5.78 13.18
C LEU A 61 -5.77 -4.51 13.80
N GLY A 62 -4.94 -3.56 14.22
CA GLY A 62 -5.41 -2.34 14.88
C GLY A 62 -6.16 -1.35 13.97
N GLN A 63 -6.19 -1.58 12.64
CA GLN A 63 -6.87 -0.75 11.65
C GLN A 63 -6.56 0.77 11.78
N ARG A 64 -5.40 1.13 12.37
CA ARG A 64 -5.10 2.52 12.80
C ARG A 64 -5.18 3.53 11.66
N LYS A 65 -4.78 3.13 10.45
CA LYS A 65 -4.83 4.02 9.28
C LYS A 65 -6.27 4.27 8.78
N LEU A 66 -7.21 3.35 9.03
CA LEU A 66 -8.61 3.50 8.64
C LEU A 66 -9.36 4.43 9.61
N LEU A 67 -9.00 4.38 10.90
CA LEU A 67 -9.61 5.20 11.97
C LEU A 67 -9.09 6.65 12.03
N LYS A 68 -8.34 7.13 11.02
CA LYS A 68 -7.91 8.55 10.94
C LYS A 68 -9.02 9.47 10.41
N ARG A 69 -9.12 10.70 10.95
CA ARG A 69 -10.00 11.76 10.40
C ARG A 69 -9.58 12.15 8.97
N PRO A 70 -10.51 12.54 8.07
CA PRO A 70 -11.98 12.61 8.20
C PRO A 70 -12.69 11.29 7.83
N TYR A 71 -11.99 10.14 7.87
CA TYR A 71 -12.52 8.86 7.41
C TYR A 71 -13.12 8.00 8.52
N TYR A 72 -13.17 8.50 9.76
CA TYR A 72 -13.47 7.73 10.97
C TYR A 72 -14.73 6.87 10.87
N VAL A 73 -15.88 7.43 10.47
CA VAL A 73 -17.15 6.68 10.37
C VAL A 73 -17.03 5.50 9.39
N ARG A 74 -16.38 5.71 8.24
CA ARG A 74 -16.12 4.66 7.25
C ARG A 74 -15.16 3.61 7.79
N GLY A 75 -14.11 4.08 8.46
CA GLY A 75 -13.08 3.22 9.05
C GLY A 75 -13.66 2.33 10.13
N LEU A 76 -14.59 2.84 10.94
CA LEU A 76 -15.25 2.08 12.00
C LEU A 76 -16.17 0.99 11.43
N ALA A 77 -17.01 1.33 10.44
CA ALA A 77 -17.84 0.33 9.76
C ALA A 77 -17.00 -0.75 9.07
N HIS A 78 -15.89 -0.37 8.42
CA HIS A 78 -14.96 -1.33 7.84
C HIS A 78 -14.28 -2.20 8.93
N ALA A 79 -13.92 -1.62 10.08
CA ALA A 79 -13.34 -2.36 11.19
C ALA A 79 -14.31 -3.41 11.74
N PHE A 80 -15.61 -3.11 11.85
CA PHE A 80 -16.61 -4.11 12.23
C PHE A 80 -16.75 -5.22 11.19
N ILE A 81 -16.70 -4.90 9.88
CA ILE A 81 -16.68 -5.91 8.83
C ILE A 81 -15.44 -6.80 8.96
N PHE A 82 -14.26 -6.21 9.16
CA PHE A 82 -13.00 -6.94 9.30
C PHE A 82 -13.00 -7.86 10.54
N TRP A 83 -13.28 -7.32 11.72
CA TRP A 83 -13.28 -8.09 12.96
C TRP A 83 -14.42 -9.10 13.02
N GLY A 84 -15.58 -8.75 12.44
CA GLY A 84 -16.68 -9.69 12.27
C GLY A 84 -16.27 -10.86 11.37
N PHE A 85 -15.57 -10.60 10.27
CA PHE A 85 -15.03 -11.68 9.43
C PHE A 85 -14.03 -12.56 10.18
N MET A 86 -13.12 -11.98 10.98
CA MET A 86 -12.16 -12.75 11.80
C MET A 86 -12.86 -13.68 12.79
N VAL A 87 -13.88 -13.18 13.50
CA VAL A 87 -14.66 -13.96 14.47
C VAL A 87 -15.49 -15.03 13.75
N ILE A 88 -16.22 -14.66 12.70
CA ILE A 88 -17.16 -15.55 12.01
C ILE A 88 -16.40 -16.65 11.25
N THR A 89 -15.19 -16.38 10.77
CA THR A 89 -14.32 -17.41 10.17
C THR A 89 -14.05 -18.56 11.12
N LEU A 90 -13.90 -18.30 12.44
CA LEU A 90 -13.75 -19.36 13.43
C LEU A 90 -15.03 -20.22 13.53
N GLY A 91 -16.21 -19.59 13.45
CA GLY A 91 -17.49 -20.31 13.38
C GLY A 91 -17.69 -21.08 12.08
N THR A 92 -17.21 -20.56 10.95
CA THR A 92 -17.21 -21.27 9.66
C THR A 92 -16.32 -22.50 9.71
N VAL A 93 -15.15 -22.43 10.36
CA VAL A 93 -14.28 -23.60 10.56
C VAL A 93 -15.01 -24.66 11.38
N ASP A 94 -15.62 -24.29 12.50
CA ASP A 94 -16.43 -25.21 13.32
C ASP A 94 -17.56 -25.86 12.52
N LEU A 95 -18.31 -25.06 11.77
CA LEU A 95 -19.43 -25.52 10.93
C LEU A 95 -18.98 -26.54 9.87
N LEU A 96 -17.85 -26.30 9.22
CA LEU A 96 -17.32 -27.23 8.21
C LEU A 96 -16.74 -28.49 8.86
N VAL A 97 -16.06 -28.37 10.01
CA VAL A 97 -15.48 -29.51 10.73
C VAL A 97 -16.58 -30.41 11.28
N ASP A 98 -17.61 -29.84 11.93
CA ASP A 98 -18.77 -30.59 12.39
C ASP A 98 -19.52 -31.23 11.21
N GLY A 99 -19.76 -30.47 10.14
CA GLY A 99 -20.50 -30.99 8.99
C GLY A 99 -19.79 -32.12 8.22
N ILE A 100 -18.45 -32.16 8.22
CA ILE A 100 -17.66 -33.19 7.52
C ILE A 100 -17.31 -34.35 8.44
N PHE A 101 -16.86 -34.06 9.66
CA PHE A 101 -16.26 -35.04 10.57
C PHE A 101 -17.13 -35.35 11.80
N GLY A 102 -18.19 -34.58 12.06
CA GLY A 102 -19.12 -34.79 13.17
C GLY A 102 -18.56 -34.44 14.55
N PHE A 103 -17.60 -33.53 14.63
CA PHE A 103 -17.09 -33.00 15.90
C PHE A 103 -16.92 -31.48 15.87
N HIS A 104 -17.05 -30.86 17.03
CA HIS A 104 -16.87 -29.41 17.18
C HIS A 104 -15.44 -29.03 17.59
N VAL A 105 -15.02 -27.83 17.19
CA VAL A 105 -13.77 -27.22 17.61
C VAL A 105 -13.87 -26.82 19.09
N PRO A 106 -12.83 -27.07 19.92
CA PRO A 106 -12.87 -26.71 21.34
C PRO A 106 -13.18 -25.22 21.57
N GLY A 107 -14.16 -24.94 22.43
CA GLY A 107 -14.54 -23.57 22.85
C GLY A 107 -15.70 -22.93 22.07
N THR A 108 -16.15 -23.53 20.96
CA THR A 108 -17.23 -22.99 20.10
C THR A 108 -18.62 -23.12 20.73
N GLY A 109 -18.81 -24.02 21.69
CA GLY A 109 -20.06 -24.11 22.46
C GLY A 109 -20.20 -23.12 23.62
N SER A 110 -19.14 -22.33 23.91
CA SER A 110 -19.13 -21.42 25.05
C SER A 110 -20.05 -20.21 24.87
N ALA A 111 -20.53 -19.65 25.99
CA ALA A 111 -21.33 -18.44 25.98
C ALA A 111 -20.59 -17.27 25.34
N LEU A 112 -19.29 -17.11 25.63
CA LEU A 112 -18.48 -16.03 25.06
C LEU A 112 -18.47 -16.10 23.53
N PHE A 113 -18.30 -17.30 22.96
CA PHE A 113 -18.27 -17.49 21.52
C PHE A 113 -19.62 -17.17 20.87
N ALA A 114 -20.71 -17.72 21.41
CA ALA A 114 -22.07 -17.47 20.94
C ALA A 114 -22.44 -15.97 20.97
N TRP A 115 -22.16 -15.28 22.08
CA TRP A 115 -22.36 -13.83 22.19
C TRP A 115 -21.55 -13.04 21.16
N THR A 116 -20.29 -13.43 20.97
CA THR A 116 -19.38 -12.71 20.07
C THR A 116 -19.83 -12.84 18.61
N ILE A 117 -20.13 -14.05 18.13
CA ILE A 117 -20.62 -14.24 16.76
C ILE A 117 -21.90 -13.46 16.51
N ASP A 118 -22.88 -13.57 17.41
CA ASP A 118 -24.22 -13.01 17.21
C ASP A 118 -24.18 -11.47 17.22
N ILE A 119 -23.43 -10.86 18.14
CA ILE A 119 -23.19 -9.41 18.16
C ILE A 119 -22.50 -8.95 16.86
N PHE A 120 -21.44 -9.64 16.44
CA PHE A 120 -20.73 -9.27 15.22
C PHE A 120 -21.59 -9.45 13.98
N ALA A 121 -22.47 -10.45 13.90
CA ALA A 121 -23.39 -10.62 12.78
C ALA A 121 -24.28 -9.38 12.59
N ILE A 122 -24.84 -8.84 13.68
CA ILE A 122 -25.65 -7.61 13.65
C ILE A 122 -24.80 -6.38 13.30
N LEU A 123 -23.62 -6.23 13.90
CA LEU A 123 -22.72 -5.09 13.61
C LEU A 123 -22.25 -5.10 12.15
N VAL A 124 -21.98 -6.28 11.59
CA VAL A 124 -21.61 -6.45 10.18
C VAL A 124 -22.79 -6.09 9.28
N LEU A 125 -24.02 -6.56 9.58
CA LEU A 125 -25.22 -6.18 8.82
C LEU A 125 -25.46 -4.66 8.81
N ALA A 126 -25.35 -4.02 9.97
CA ALA A 126 -25.46 -2.55 10.07
C ALA A 126 -24.35 -1.85 9.24
N SER A 127 -23.12 -2.38 9.28
CA SER A 127 -21.98 -1.85 8.53
C SER A 127 -22.14 -2.01 7.01
N ILE A 128 -22.72 -3.13 6.56
CA ILE A 128 -23.06 -3.37 5.15
C ILE A 128 -24.14 -2.39 4.69
N GLY A 129 -25.18 -2.17 5.50
CA GLY A 129 -26.22 -1.17 5.21
C GLY A 129 -25.61 0.23 5.01
N LEU A 130 -24.73 0.65 5.92
CA LEU A 130 -24.01 1.92 5.78
C LEU A 130 -23.13 1.97 4.53
N ALA A 131 -22.38 0.90 4.24
CA ALA A 131 -21.52 0.81 3.07
C ALA A 131 -22.33 0.85 1.75
N PHE A 132 -23.48 0.19 1.71
CA PHE A 132 -24.39 0.17 0.58
C PHE A 132 -25.01 1.55 0.34
N ILE A 133 -25.60 2.16 1.37
CA ILE A 133 -26.19 3.51 1.30
C ILE A 133 -25.15 4.51 0.78
N ARG A 134 -23.94 4.45 1.31
CA ARG A 134 -22.86 5.33 0.87
C ARG A 134 -22.50 5.11 -0.59
N ARG A 135 -22.44 3.86 -1.06
CA ARG A 135 -22.08 3.55 -2.45
C ARG A 135 -23.19 3.94 -3.43
N ALA A 136 -24.44 3.76 -3.05
CA ALA A 136 -25.61 4.05 -3.87
C ALA A 136 -25.90 5.57 -3.94
N TYR A 137 -25.93 6.26 -2.79
CA TYR A 137 -26.40 7.64 -2.67
C TYR A 137 -25.28 8.67 -2.47
N PHE A 138 -24.21 8.34 -1.74
CA PHE A 138 -23.13 9.28 -1.39
C PHE A 138 -21.79 8.89 -2.02
N ARG A 139 -21.78 8.75 -3.36
CA ARG A 139 -20.63 8.26 -4.13
C ARG A 139 -19.36 9.07 -3.80
N PRO A 140 -18.33 8.45 -3.19
CA PRO A 140 -17.12 9.17 -2.84
C PRO A 140 -16.42 9.67 -4.11
N PRO A 141 -15.88 10.90 -4.11
CA PRO A 141 -15.05 11.36 -5.22
C PRO A 141 -13.88 10.38 -5.38
N ARG A 142 -13.56 10.02 -6.63
CA ARG A 142 -12.37 9.22 -6.99
C ARG A 142 -12.34 7.78 -6.42
N MET A 143 -13.47 7.26 -5.94
CA MET A 143 -13.60 5.83 -5.67
C MET A 143 -14.04 5.12 -6.96
N HIS A 144 -13.32 4.10 -7.37
CA HIS A 144 -13.74 3.26 -8.49
C HIS A 144 -14.93 2.37 -8.06
N VAL A 145 -16.11 2.61 -8.64
CA VAL A 145 -17.35 1.90 -8.30
C VAL A 145 -17.55 0.73 -9.27
N ALA A 146 -16.78 -0.33 -9.07
CA ALA A 146 -16.97 -1.60 -9.80
C ALA A 146 -18.14 -2.42 -9.23
N LEU A 147 -18.83 -3.17 -10.10
CA LEU A 147 -19.91 -4.11 -9.77
C LEU A 147 -19.51 -5.10 -8.68
N ASP A 148 -18.26 -5.57 -8.69
CA ASP A 148 -17.67 -6.41 -7.64
C ASP A 148 -17.97 -5.92 -6.23
N GLY A 149 -17.99 -4.59 -6.03
CA GLY A 149 -18.26 -4.02 -4.70
C GLY A 149 -19.66 -4.31 -4.19
N TYR A 150 -20.66 -4.33 -5.07
CA TYR A 150 -22.03 -4.68 -4.72
C TYR A 150 -22.19 -6.19 -4.55
N VAL A 151 -21.55 -6.99 -5.42
CA VAL A 151 -21.53 -8.46 -5.32
C VAL A 151 -20.96 -8.89 -3.97
N ILE A 152 -19.81 -8.34 -3.56
CA ILE A 152 -19.18 -8.64 -2.27
C ILE A 152 -20.10 -8.24 -1.10
N LEU A 153 -20.70 -7.03 -1.13
CA LEU A 153 -21.61 -6.60 -0.06
C LEU A 153 -22.85 -7.50 0.02
N ALA A 154 -23.39 -7.94 -1.11
CA ALA A 154 -24.52 -8.86 -1.16
C ALA A 154 -24.15 -10.24 -0.60
N LEU A 155 -22.99 -10.78 -0.96
CA LEU A 155 -22.51 -12.07 -0.44
C LEU A 155 -22.28 -12.02 1.07
N ILE A 156 -21.61 -10.99 1.59
CA ILE A 156 -21.41 -10.84 3.04
C ILE A 156 -22.76 -10.65 3.75
N GLY A 157 -23.67 -9.86 3.17
CA GLY A 157 -25.01 -9.67 3.72
C GLY A 157 -25.80 -10.99 3.78
N LEU A 158 -25.76 -11.76 2.70
CA LEU A 158 -26.38 -13.09 2.62
C LEU A 158 -25.78 -14.04 3.66
N LEU A 159 -24.47 -14.03 3.87
CA LEU A 159 -23.82 -14.81 4.93
C LEU A 159 -24.34 -14.44 6.31
N MET A 160 -24.45 -13.15 6.64
CA MET A 160 -24.94 -12.74 7.96
C MET A 160 -26.43 -13.06 8.16
N VAL A 161 -27.27 -12.85 7.14
CA VAL A 161 -28.70 -13.18 7.22
C VAL A 161 -28.90 -14.67 7.37
N THR A 162 -28.25 -15.48 6.53
CA THR A 162 -28.36 -16.94 6.60
C THR A 162 -27.84 -17.48 7.93
N LEU A 163 -26.75 -16.92 8.47
CA LEU A 163 -26.23 -17.23 9.81
C LEU A 163 -27.32 -17.11 10.89
N LEU A 164 -27.92 -15.93 10.99
CA LEU A 164 -28.94 -15.65 11.99
C LEU A 164 -30.21 -16.49 11.78
N VAL A 165 -30.62 -16.70 10.51
CA VAL A 165 -31.81 -17.48 10.16
C VAL A 165 -31.62 -18.96 10.51
N PHE A 166 -30.48 -19.56 10.15
CA PHE A 166 -30.24 -20.96 10.48
C PHE A 166 -30.06 -21.14 12.00
N GLU A 167 -29.51 -20.16 12.72
CA GLU A 167 -29.48 -20.16 14.19
C GLU A 167 -30.89 -20.13 14.81
N GLY A 168 -31.73 -19.18 14.39
CA GLY A 168 -33.10 -19.07 14.90
C GLY A 168 -33.94 -20.31 14.59
N ALA A 169 -33.87 -20.82 13.35
CA ALA A 169 -34.60 -22.01 12.92
C ALA A 169 -34.08 -23.27 13.63
N GLY A 170 -32.76 -23.45 13.77
CA GLY A 170 -32.20 -24.60 14.47
C GLY A 170 -32.63 -24.66 15.94
N LEU A 171 -32.70 -23.50 16.62
CA LEU A 171 -33.23 -23.40 17.99
C LEU A 171 -34.73 -23.76 18.06
N ALA A 172 -35.54 -23.28 17.12
CA ALA A 172 -36.98 -23.59 17.06
C ALA A 172 -37.25 -25.07 16.76
N ALA A 173 -36.39 -25.70 15.94
CA ALA A 173 -36.40 -27.13 15.64
C ALA A 173 -35.87 -28.00 16.81
N GLY A 174 -35.23 -27.40 17.82
CA GLY A 174 -34.67 -28.13 18.96
C GLY A 174 -33.32 -28.80 18.68
N LEU A 175 -32.55 -28.29 17.71
CA LEU A 175 -31.26 -28.83 17.25
C LEU A 175 -30.05 -28.24 18.00
N LEU A 176 -30.28 -27.58 19.14
CA LEU A 176 -29.20 -27.14 20.01
C LEU A 176 -28.57 -28.35 20.68
N GLU A 177 -27.26 -28.50 20.50
CA GLU A 177 -26.52 -29.59 21.13
C GLU A 177 -26.47 -29.42 22.65
N LYS A 178 -26.50 -30.53 23.38
CA LYS A 178 -26.46 -30.51 24.85
C LYS A 178 -25.17 -29.85 25.33
N GLY A 179 -25.29 -28.89 26.24
CA GLY A 179 -24.15 -28.15 26.80
C GLY A 179 -23.72 -26.90 26.01
N TYR A 180 -24.31 -26.65 24.84
CA TYR A 180 -24.04 -25.45 24.05
C TYR A 180 -24.92 -24.29 24.50
N THR A 181 -24.33 -23.09 24.51
CA THR A 181 -25.10 -21.86 24.78
C THR A 181 -25.88 -21.46 23.52
N PRO A 182 -27.20 -21.21 23.61
CA PRO A 182 -27.95 -20.71 22.46
C PRO A 182 -27.46 -19.31 22.06
N PRO A 183 -27.33 -19.01 20.75
CA PRO A 183 -27.04 -17.66 20.28
C PRO A 183 -28.11 -16.67 20.79
N PRO A 184 -27.72 -15.62 21.53
CA PRO A 184 -28.64 -14.84 22.36
C PRO A 184 -29.65 -14.02 21.56
N ILE A 185 -29.23 -13.32 20.50
CA ILE A 185 -30.06 -12.49 19.65
C ILE A 185 -30.93 -13.38 18.76
N ALA A 186 -30.36 -14.42 18.15
CA ALA A 186 -31.15 -15.37 17.38
C ALA A 186 -32.22 -16.08 18.24
N ASN A 187 -31.88 -16.45 19.48
CA ASN A 187 -32.84 -17.03 20.44
C ASN A 187 -33.91 -16.05 20.88
N ALA A 188 -33.55 -14.78 21.11
CA ALA A 188 -34.49 -13.77 21.60
C ALA A 188 -35.46 -13.28 20.51
N ILE A 189 -35.01 -13.17 19.26
CA ILE A 189 -35.76 -12.51 18.18
C ILE A 189 -36.27 -13.52 17.15
N LEU A 190 -35.40 -14.40 16.65
CA LEU A 190 -35.69 -15.20 15.46
C LEU A 190 -36.33 -16.55 15.79
N ARG A 191 -36.04 -17.14 16.96
CA ARG A 191 -36.64 -18.40 17.38
C ARG A 191 -38.17 -18.36 17.40
N SER A 192 -38.77 -17.24 17.83
CA SER A 192 -40.23 -17.08 17.91
C SER A 192 -40.91 -16.89 16.55
N ILE A 193 -40.15 -16.64 15.49
CA ILE A 193 -40.68 -16.44 14.13
C ILE A 193 -41.01 -17.78 13.47
N PHE A 194 -40.30 -18.85 13.84
CA PHE A 194 -40.45 -20.16 13.20
C PHE A 194 -41.27 -21.11 14.10
N SER A 195 -42.36 -21.65 13.56
CA SER A 195 -42.99 -22.84 14.14
C SER A 195 -42.05 -24.04 14.00
N ARG A 196 -42.20 -25.08 14.84
CA ARG A 196 -41.33 -26.27 14.81
C ARG A 196 -41.30 -26.94 13.43
N ASP A 197 -42.44 -27.03 12.74
CA ASP A 197 -42.53 -27.66 11.42
C ASP A 197 -41.83 -26.82 10.34
N LEU A 198 -42.05 -25.50 10.36
CA LEU A 198 -41.38 -24.58 9.45
C LEU A 198 -39.86 -24.57 9.71
N ALA A 199 -39.45 -24.61 10.97
CA ALA A 199 -38.06 -24.63 11.40
C ALA A 199 -37.30 -25.86 10.86
N GLY A 200 -37.95 -27.03 10.80
CA GLY A 200 -37.38 -28.26 10.24
C GLY A 200 -37.01 -28.15 8.75
N VAL A 201 -37.68 -27.28 7.99
CA VAL A 201 -37.39 -27.01 6.57
C VAL A 201 -36.45 -25.82 6.39
N VAL A 202 -36.68 -24.73 7.13
CA VAL A 202 -35.88 -23.51 7.02
C VAL A 202 -34.44 -23.73 7.46
N PHE A 203 -34.22 -24.49 8.54
CA PHE A 203 -32.87 -24.78 9.05
C PHE A 203 -31.93 -25.36 7.98
N PRO A 204 -32.21 -26.52 7.35
CA PRO A 204 -31.29 -27.10 6.37
C PRO A 204 -31.12 -26.23 5.13
N VAL A 205 -32.17 -25.54 4.67
CA VAL A 205 -32.10 -24.64 3.50
C VAL A 205 -31.19 -23.45 3.80
N ALA A 206 -31.36 -22.80 4.94
CA ALA A 206 -30.55 -21.65 5.33
C ALA A 206 -29.09 -22.05 5.59
N TRP A 207 -28.88 -23.21 6.22
CA TRP A 207 -27.54 -23.76 6.47
C TRP A 207 -26.79 -24.08 5.17
N TRP A 208 -27.42 -24.81 4.23
CA TRP A 208 -26.80 -25.10 2.93
C TRP A 208 -26.57 -23.84 2.10
N THR A 209 -27.51 -22.90 2.13
CA THR A 209 -27.35 -21.60 1.48
C THR A 209 -26.13 -20.87 2.04
N HIS A 210 -25.95 -20.87 3.38
CA HIS A 210 -24.79 -20.27 4.03
C HIS A 210 -23.49 -20.92 3.57
N VAL A 211 -23.39 -22.25 3.63
CA VAL A 211 -22.21 -23.03 3.22
C VAL A 211 -21.84 -22.77 1.76
N VAL A 212 -22.81 -22.88 0.85
CA VAL A 212 -22.57 -22.63 -0.58
C VAL A 212 -22.11 -21.19 -0.80
N THR A 213 -22.68 -20.23 -0.08
CA THR A 213 -22.26 -18.82 -0.14
C THR A 213 -20.82 -18.64 0.35
N VAL A 214 -20.42 -19.31 1.46
CA VAL A 214 -19.03 -19.28 1.96
C VAL A 214 -18.07 -19.80 0.89
N LEU A 215 -18.36 -20.95 0.31
CA LEU A 215 -17.49 -21.60 -0.68
C LEU A 215 -17.43 -20.80 -1.99
N ALA A 216 -18.56 -20.25 -2.44
CA ALA A 216 -18.62 -19.36 -3.59
C ALA A 216 -17.82 -18.07 -3.34
N PHE A 217 -17.94 -17.49 -2.14
CA PHE A 217 -17.18 -16.30 -1.76
C PHE A 217 -15.68 -16.57 -1.72
N ALA A 218 -15.25 -17.72 -1.17
CA ALA A 218 -13.86 -18.16 -1.18
C ALA A 218 -13.32 -18.30 -2.61
N ALA A 219 -14.05 -18.97 -3.52
CA ALA A 219 -13.64 -19.13 -4.91
C ALA A 219 -13.58 -17.80 -5.69
N TYR A 220 -14.46 -16.85 -5.36
CA TYR A 220 -14.53 -15.53 -5.99
C TYR A 220 -13.46 -14.55 -5.48
N LEU A 221 -13.04 -14.67 -4.23
CA LEU A 221 -12.09 -13.78 -3.56
C LEU A 221 -10.84 -13.45 -4.40
N PRO A 222 -10.07 -14.43 -4.93
CA PRO A 222 -8.81 -14.15 -5.61
C PRO A 222 -8.97 -13.67 -7.06
N GLN A 223 -10.20 -13.47 -7.52
CA GLN A 223 -10.51 -12.90 -8.82
C GLN A 223 -11.14 -11.51 -8.71
N SER A 224 -11.46 -11.06 -7.49
CA SER A 224 -12.15 -9.80 -7.23
C SER A 224 -11.24 -8.80 -6.51
N LYS A 225 -11.71 -7.55 -6.41
CA LYS A 225 -11.07 -6.54 -5.56
C LYS A 225 -11.07 -6.86 -4.05
N HIS A 226 -11.76 -7.92 -3.60
CA HIS A 226 -11.70 -8.35 -2.20
C HIS A 226 -10.41 -9.10 -1.84
N LEU A 227 -9.56 -9.44 -2.82
CA LEU A 227 -8.26 -10.08 -2.59
C LEU A 227 -7.40 -9.35 -1.55
N HIS A 228 -7.60 -8.05 -1.36
CA HIS A 228 -6.93 -7.26 -0.33
C HIS A 228 -7.01 -7.86 1.07
N ILE A 229 -8.06 -8.62 1.43
CA ILE A 229 -8.14 -9.23 2.77
C ILE A 229 -7.00 -10.22 3.02
N VAL A 230 -6.56 -10.92 1.97
CA VAL A 230 -5.43 -11.86 2.00
C VAL A 230 -4.12 -11.13 1.79
N THR A 231 -4.05 -10.22 0.82
CA THR A 231 -2.78 -9.58 0.42
C THR A 231 -2.35 -8.42 1.33
N THR A 232 -3.26 -7.83 2.12
CA THR A 232 -2.88 -6.75 3.06
C THR A 232 -1.92 -7.26 4.14
N LEU A 233 -2.09 -8.51 4.62
CA LEU A 233 -1.20 -9.12 5.63
C LEU A 233 0.27 -9.16 5.15
N PRO A 234 0.64 -9.78 4.02
CA PRO A 234 2.01 -9.68 3.54
C PRO A 234 2.39 -8.25 3.14
N ASN A 235 1.46 -7.43 2.62
CA ASN A 235 1.82 -6.10 2.13
C ASN A 235 2.24 -5.12 3.25
N VAL A 236 1.55 -5.16 4.39
CA VAL A 236 1.91 -4.38 5.57
C VAL A 236 3.20 -4.90 6.19
N PHE A 237 3.37 -6.22 6.26
CA PHE A 237 4.52 -6.85 6.88
C PHE A 237 5.79 -6.49 6.12
N PHE A 238 5.74 -6.55 4.79
CA PHE A 238 6.87 -6.27 3.89
C PHE A 238 7.00 -4.81 3.47
N ARG A 239 6.26 -3.89 4.08
CA ARG A 239 6.37 -2.44 3.79
C ARG A 239 7.79 -1.90 4.03
N LYS A 240 8.15 -0.83 3.32
CA LYS A 240 9.45 -0.16 3.44
C LYS A 240 9.63 0.43 4.85
N GLN A 241 10.78 0.14 5.46
CA GLN A 241 11.14 0.63 6.80
C GLN A 241 12.09 1.85 6.75
N THR A 242 12.60 2.18 5.56
CA THR A 242 13.41 3.38 5.34
C THR A 242 12.57 4.65 5.51
N PRO A 243 13.21 5.81 5.74
CA PRO A 243 12.53 7.09 5.74
C PRO A 243 11.74 7.34 4.45
N ARG A 244 10.64 8.07 4.57
CA ARG A 244 9.74 8.32 3.44
C ARG A 244 10.45 9.13 2.37
N GLY A 245 10.29 8.69 1.12
CA GLY A 245 10.95 9.31 -0.01
C GLY A 245 12.39 8.84 -0.23
N ALA A 246 12.98 8.03 0.66
CA ALA A 246 14.24 7.35 0.33
C ALA A 246 14.02 6.40 -0.86
N LEU A 247 14.86 6.52 -1.88
CA LEU A 247 14.86 5.66 -3.06
C LEU A 247 15.99 4.63 -2.93
N GLY A 248 15.79 3.44 -3.51
CA GLY A 248 16.84 2.43 -3.59
C GLY A 248 18.00 2.92 -4.45
N LEU A 249 19.23 2.64 -4.02
CA LEU A 249 20.44 2.83 -4.82
C LEU A 249 20.45 1.80 -5.96
N ILE A 250 20.86 2.24 -7.15
CA ILE A 250 21.22 1.33 -8.24
C ILE A 250 22.71 1.02 -8.08
N GLU A 251 23.02 -0.17 -7.61
CA GLU A 251 24.40 -0.63 -7.43
C GLU A 251 25.04 -0.91 -8.79
N ASP A 252 26.35 -0.68 -8.89
CA ASP A 252 27.16 -0.96 -10.08
C ASP A 252 26.58 -0.36 -11.38
N ILE A 253 26.18 0.91 -11.29
CA ILE A 253 25.47 1.61 -12.37
C ILE A 253 26.25 1.63 -13.70
N GLU A 254 27.59 1.58 -13.64
CA GLU A 254 28.48 1.60 -14.81
C GLU A 254 28.38 0.32 -15.65
N ASN A 255 28.02 -0.81 -15.04
CA ASN A 255 27.90 -2.11 -15.70
C ASN A 255 26.44 -2.50 -16.02
N GLN A 256 25.47 -1.62 -15.72
CA GLN A 256 24.07 -1.89 -16.02
C GLN A 256 23.68 -1.46 -17.43
N GLU A 257 22.95 -2.34 -18.13
CA GLU A 257 22.44 -2.08 -19.48
C GLU A 257 21.00 -1.57 -19.49
N THR A 258 20.25 -1.80 -18.41
CA THR A 258 18.83 -1.42 -18.29
C THR A 258 18.58 -0.63 -17.01
N PHE A 259 17.86 0.48 -17.14
CA PHE A 259 17.56 1.36 -16.02
C PHE A 259 16.06 1.51 -15.82
N GLY A 260 15.62 1.38 -14.57
CA GLY A 260 14.23 1.57 -14.20
C GLY A 260 13.33 0.39 -14.60
N ALA A 261 12.07 0.69 -14.93
CA ALA A 261 11.08 -0.32 -15.31
C ALA A 261 10.79 -0.28 -16.82
N ALA A 262 11.61 -0.97 -17.61
CA ALA A 262 11.45 -1.15 -19.06
C ALA A 262 10.38 -2.20 -19.39
N ALA A 263 10.21 -3.19 -18.52
CA ALA A 263 9.18 -4.23 -18.59
C ALA A 263 8.55 -4.44 -17.20
N ILE A 264 7.38 -5.08 -17.16
CA ILE A 264 6.65 -5.33 -15.90
C ILE A 264 7.46 -6.15 -14.87
N ARG A 265 8.38 -7.00 -15.36
CA ARG A 265 9.31 -7.82 -14.55
C ARG A 265 10.40 -7.04 -13.84
N ASP A 266 10.68 -5.81 -14.28
CA ASP A 266 11.71 -4.97 -13.68
C ASP A 266 11.21 -4.34 -12.36
N PHE A 267 9.90 -4.36 -12.13
CA PHE A 267 9.35 -4.11 -10.81
C PHE A 267 9.67 -5.26 -9.87
N SER A 268 9.90 -4.97 -8.59
CA SER A 268 10.08 -6.01 -7.58
C SER A 268 8.78 -6.77 -7.31
N TRP A 269 8.91 -7.99 -6.78
CA TRP A 269 7.75 -8.76 -6.31
C TRP A 269 6.87 -7.95 -5.34
N LYS A 270 7.47 -7.06 -4.51
CA LYS A 270 6.76 -6.21 -3.57
C LYS A 270 6.01 -5.07 -4.27
N GLN A 271 6.59 -4.50 -5.33
CA GLN A 271 5.90 -3.52 -6.17
C GLN A 271 4.71 -4.15 -6.90
N LEU A 272 4.82 -5.42 -7.33
CA LEU A 272 3.70 -6.15 -7.94
C LEU A 272 2.62 -6.55 -6.91
N LEU A 273 3.01 -6.96 -5.69
CA LEU A 273 2.08 -7.26 -4.58
C LEU A 273 1.20 -6.05 -4.22
N ASP A 274 1.75 -4.84 -4.27
CA ASP A 274 0.99 -3.61 -4.04
C ASP A 274 -0.21 -3.48 -4.99
N GLY A 275 -0.07 -3.95 -6.23
CA GLY A 275 -1.15 -4.00 -7.22
C GLY A 275 -2.33 -4.84 -6.75
N TYR A 276 -2.06 -6.05 -6.26
CA TYR A 276 -3.09 -6.95 -5.73
C TYR A 276 -3.70 -6.48 -4.40
N THR A 277 -3.02 -5.60 -3.69
CA THR A 277 -3.45 -5.08 -2.39
C THR A 277 -4.31 -3.83 -2.52
N CYS A 278 -4.30 -3.17 -3.69
CA CYS A 278 -5.09 -1.96 -3.92
C CYS A 278 -6.58 -2.21 -3.66
N THR A 279 -7.15 -1.42 -2.76
CA THR A 279 -8.56 -1.51 -2.35
C THR A 279 -9.50 -0.62 -3.18
N GLU A 280 -8.96 0.11 -4.16
CA GLU A 280 -9.73 1.06 -5.00
C GLU A 280 -10.49 2.12 -4.17
N CYS A 281 -9.98 2.47 -2.98
CA CYS A 281 -10.66 3.35 -2.01
C CYS A 281 -10.55 4.85 -2.30
N GLY A 282 -9.71 5.27 -3.24
CA GLY A 282 -9.56 6.67 -3.68
C GLY A 282 -8.72 7.56 -2.77
N ARG A 283 -8.30 7.09 -1.59
CA ARG A 283 -7.57 7.93 -0.61
C ARG A 283 -6.27 8.52 -1.13
N CYS A 284 -5.50 7.76 -1.91
CA CYS A 284 -4.27 8.27 -2.50
C CYS A 284 -4.53 9.35 -3.55
N SER A 285 -5.62 9.22 -4.31
CA SER A 285 -6.10 10.20 -5.29
C SER A 285 -6.59 11.48 -4.61
N ASP A 286 -7.40 11.36 -3.56
CA ASP A 286 -7.91 12.50 -2.77
C ASP A 286 -6.82 13.36 -2.15
N ASN A 287 -5.68 12.75 -1.81
CA ASN A 287 -4.54 13.42 -1.18
C ASN A 287 -3.42 13.78 -2.17
N CYS A 288 -3.63 13.57 -3.47
CA CYS A 288 -2.65 13.90 -4.50
C CYS A 288 -2.74 15.40 -4.84
N PRO A 289 -1.73 16.23 -4.51
CA PRO A 289 -1.79 17.67 -4.82
C PRO A 289 -1.80 17.93 -6.32
N ALA A 290 -1.12 17.10 -7.13
CA ALA A 290 -1.12 17.23 -8.58
C ALA A 290 -2.55 17.04 -9.14
N LEU A 291 -3.23 15.98 -8.72
CA LEU A 291 -4.61 15.72 -9.14
C LEU A 291 -5.57 16.82 -8.68
N ALA A 292 -5.39 17.33 -7.46
CA ALA A 292 -6.20 18.42 -6.92
C ALA A 292 -6.10 19.71 -7.77
N THR A 293 -4.97 19.91 -8.44
CA THR A 293 -4.75 21.04 -9.36
C THR A 293 -5.15 20.75 -10.82
N GLY A 294 -5.81 19.62 -11.10
CA GLY A 294 -6.27 19.25 -12.45
C GLY A 294 -5.22 18.61 -13.34
N LYS A 295 -4.05 18.22 -12.82
CA LYS A 295 -3.04 17.46 -13.57
C LYS A 295 -3.50 16.00 -13.79
N PRO A 296 -3.03 15.30 -14.83
CA PRO A 296 -3.51 13.96 -15.18
C PRO A 296 -3.15 12.87 -14.15
N LEU A 297 -2.20 13.09 -13.24
CA LEU A 297 -1.75 12.08 -12.27
C LEU A 297 -2.85 11.64 -11.30
N ASP A 298 -3.27 10.39 -11.41
CA ASP A 298 -3.98 9.67 -10.35
C ASP A 298 -3.11 8.52 -9.79
N PRO A 299 -2.59 8.63 -8.55
CA PRO A 299 -1.77 7.59 -7.95
C PRO A 299 -2.47 6.23 -7.85
N GLN A 300 -3.80 6.19 -7.67
CA GLN A 300 -4.53 4.92 -7.66
C GLN A 300 -4.43 4.26 -9.03
N LYS A 301 -4.69 5.02 -10.10
CA LYS A 301 -4.66 4.52 -11.48
C LYS A 301 -3.28 3.98 -11.84
N ILE A 302 -2.19 4.62 -11.41
CA ILE A 302 -0.83 4.09 -11.60
C ILE A 302 -0.70 2.65 -11.06
N VAL A 303 -1.20 2.39 -9.85
CA VAL A 303 -1.10 1.07 -9.20
C VAL A 303 -2.01 0.05 -9.90
N LEU A 304 -3.21 0.47 -10.31
CA LEU A 304 -4.17 -0.38 -11.02
C LEU A 304 -3.66 -0.76 -12.42
N ASP A 305 -3.11 0.20 -13.16
CA ASP A 305 -2.59 -0.04 -14.51
C ASP A 305 -1.42 -1.04 -14.49
N ILE A 306 -0.53 -0.95 -13.49
CA ILE A 306 0.54 -1.94 -13.28
C ILE A 306 -0.04 -3.33 -12.98
N ARG A 307 -1.06 -3.40 -12.11
CA ARG A 307 -1.76 -4.66 -11.80
C ARG A 307 -2.40 -5.27 -13.05
N ASP A 308 -3.12 -4.46 -13.80
CA ASP A 308 -3.90 -4.91 -14.95
C ASP A 308 -2.96 -5.34 -16.08
N GLN A 309 -1.86 -4.61 -16.29
CA GLN A 309 -0.79 -5.04 -17.18
C GLN A 309 -0.17 -6.37 -16.74
N LEU A 310 0.14 -6.56 -15.46
CA LEU A 310 0.68 -7.82 -14.94
C LEU A 310 -0.29 -8.99 -15.16
N LEU A 311 -1.59 -8.78 -14.97
CA LEU A 311 -2.60 -9.82 -15.18
C LEU A 311 -2.79 -10.15 -16.66
N ARG A 312 -2.64 -9.16 -17.55
CA ARG A 312 -2.71 -9.31 -19.01
C ARG A 312 -1.47 -10.04 -19.56
N ASP A 313 -0.28 -9.58 -19.17
CA ASP A 313 1.00 -10.02 -19.75
C ASP A 313 1.61 -11.21 -19.00
N GLY A 314 1.21 -11.43 -17.74
CA GLY A 314 1.69 -12.53 -16.90
C GLY A 314 1.61 -13.93 -17.51
N PRO A 315 0.48 -14.36 -18.14
CA PRO A 315 0.44 -15.64 -18.84
C PRO A 315 1.50 -15.78 -19.93
N LYS A 316 1.71 -14.72 -20.72
CA LYS A 316 2.69 -14.69 -21.83
C LYS A 316 4.11 -14.77 -21.29
N LEU A 317 4.42 -13.98 -20.26
CA LEU A 317 5.73 -13.92 -19.62
C LEU A 317 6.11 -15.20 -18.86
N LEU A 318 5.13 -15.92 -18.32
CA LEU A 318 5.38 -17.25 -17.73
C LEU A 318 5.70 -18.32 -18.78
N ALA A 319 5.16 -18.19 -19.99
CA ALA A 319 5.41 -19.13 -21.08
C ALA A 319 6.74 -18.85 -21.79
N ASP A 320 7.03 -17.57 -22.03
CA ASP A 320 8.28 -17.10 -22.61
C ASP A 320 8.80 -15.89 -21.82
N PRO A 321 9.87 -16.04 -21.03
CA PRO A 321 10.50 -14.93 -20.33
C PRO A 321 10.98 -13.82 -21.26
N LYS A 322 11.24 -14.08 -22.55
CA LYS A 322 11.69 -13.07 -23.52
C LYS A 322 10.56 -12.45 -24.33
N ALA A 323 9.31 -12.78 -23.99
CA ALA A 323 8.15 -12.22 -24.65
C ALA A 323 8.19 -10.69 -24.64
N ASP A 324 7.97 -10.11 -25.82
CA ASP A 324 7.86 -8.65 -25.96
C ASP A 324 6.58 -8.15 -25.26
N THR A 325 6.72 -7.09 -24.48
CA THR A 325 5.64 -6.47 -23.72
C THR A 325 5.80 -4.96 -23.73
N THR A 326 4.69 -4.24 -23.80
CA THR A 326 4.69 -2.78 -23.67
C THR A 326 5.39 -2.34 -22.39
N ALA A 327 6.27 -1.34 -22.46
CA ALA A 327 6.87 -0.78 -21.26
C ALA A 327 5.77 -0.21 -20.33
N PRO A 328 5.85 -0.40 -19.00
CA PRO A 328 4.84 0.12 -18.08
C PRO A 328 4.62 1.63 -18.17
N ALA A 329 5.67 2.38 -18.54
CA ALA A 329 5.60 3.82 -18.76
C ALA A 329 4.74 4.22 -19.98
N HIS A 330 4.42 3.27 -20.87
CA HIS A 330 3.64 3.43 -22.09
C HIS A 330 2.41 2.50 -22.14
N TYR A 331 1.99 1.94 -21.00
CA TYR A 331 0.83 1.04 -20.95
C TYR A 331 -0.46 1.69 -21.48
N VAL A 332 -0.62 3.00 -21.25
CA VAL A 332 -1.64 3.85 -21.85
C VAL A 332 -1.00 5.16 -22.33
N GLU A 333 -1.59 5.80 -23.33
CA GLU A 333 -1.02 7.00 -23.98
C GLU A 333 -0.74 8.15 -22.99
N SER A 334 -1.64 8.39 -22.03
CA SER A 334 -1.48 9.46 -21.03
C SER A 334 -0.39 9.18 -19.98
N LYS A 335 0.19 7.97 -19.94
CA LYS A 335 1.03 7.51 -18.83
C LYS A 335 2.29 8.37 -18.63
N PRO A 336 3.07 8.74 -19.66
CA PRO A 336 4.23 9.60 -19.45
C PRO A 336 3.88 10.93 -18.78
N GLU A 337 2.79 11.59 -19.20
CA GLU A 337 2.33 12.85 -18.60
C GLU A 337 1.89 12.67 -17.13
N GLU A 338 1.18 11.58 -16.83
CA GLU A 338 0.83 11.20 -15.46
C GLU A 338 2.09 11.03 -14.59
N LEU A 339 3.10 10.35 -15.12
CA LEU A 339 4.37 10.13 -14.42
C LEU A 339 5.07 11.46 -14.15
N TRP A 340 5.18 12.37 -15.13
CA TRP A 340 5.86 13.66 -14.98
C TRP A 340 5.13 14.65 -14.06
N ALA A 341 3.81 14.52 -13.92
CA ALA A 341 3.04 15.33 -12.97
C ALA A 341 3.33 15.03 -11.48
N CYS A 342 3.97 13.89 -11.16
CA CYS A 342 4.30 13.51 -9.78
C CYS A 342 5.37 14.41 -9.15
N THR A 343 5.07 15.02 -8.02
CA THR A 343 6.03 15.84 -7.25
C THR A 343 6.84 15.03 -6.23
N THR A 344 6.63 13.71 -6.15
CA THR A 344 7.30 12.81 -5.19
C THR A 344 7.12 13.18 -3.71
N CYS A 345 6.05 13.91 -3.36
CA CYS A 345 5.76 14.40 -1.99
C CYS A 345 5.32 13.32 -0.97
N ALA A 346 5.06 12.09 -1.41
CA ALA A 346 4.64 10.93 -0.61
C ALA A 346 3.28 11.04 0.11
N ALA A 347 2.45 12.04 -0.21
CA ALA A 347 1.10 12.17 0.36
C ALA A 347 0.23 10.92 0.11
N CYS A 348 0.30 10.36 -1.11
CA CYS A 348 -0.41 9.13 -1.48
C CYS A 348 0.03 7.90 -0.65
N VAL A 349 1.35 7.75 -0.43
CA VAL A 349 1.95 6.66 0.36
C VAL A 349 1.50 6.77 1.83
N GLU A 350 1.45 8.00 2.36
CA GLU A 350 1.02 8.19 3.74
C GLU A 350 -0.48 7.89 3.94
N ALA A 351 -1.31 8.38 3.03
CA ALA A 351 -2.76 8.21 3.07
C ALA A 351 -3.21 6.75 2.85
N CYS A 352 -2.38 5.92 2.18
CA CYS A 352 -2.73 4.55 1.85
C CYS A 352 -2.96 3.69 3.12
N PRO A 353 -4.16 3.13 3.33
CA PRO A 353 -4.47 2.32 4.51
C PRO A 353 -3.73 0.98 4.53
N VAL A 354 -3.40 0.46 3.34
CA VAL A 354 -2.74 -0.84 3.12
C VAL A 354 -1.27 -0.68 2.68
N THR A 355 -0.68 0.47 2.99
CA THR A 355 0.77 0.75 2.87
C THR A 355 1.41 0.55 1.49
N ILE A 356 0.69 0.89 0.41
CA ILE A 356 1.21 0.84 -0.97
C ILE A 356 2.29 1.90 -1.23
N GLU A 357 3.40 1.45 -1.82
CA GLU A 357 4.58 2.26 -2.14
C GLU A 357 4.47 2.81 -3.59
N HIS A 358 3.71 3.89 -3.75
CA HIS A 358 3.39 4.46 -5.06
C HIS A 358 4.62 5.07 -5.76
N ILE A 359 5.48 5.77 -5.01
CA ILE A 359 6.56 6.60 -5.59
C ILE A 359 7.64 5.75 -6.23
N ASP A 360 8.03 4.63 -5.62
CA ASP A 360 9.11 3.79 -6.15
C ASP A 360 8.78 3.31 -7.56
N LYS A 361 7.52 2.93 -7.83
CA LYS A 361 7.04 2.53 -9.17
C LYS A 361 7.12 3.68 -10.18
N ILE A 362 6.72 4.88 -9.77
CA ILE A 362 6.76 6.08 -10.62
C ILE A 362 8.20 6.44 -10.97
N VAL A 363 9.10 6.40 -9.98
CA VAL A 363 10.52 6.73 -10.20
C VAL A 363 11.19 5.67 -11.07
N ASP A 364 10.87 4.39 -10.89
CA ASP A 364 11.41 3.33 -11.77
C ASP A 364 10.94 3.51 -13.22
N MET A 365 9.68 3.88 -13.47
CA MET A 365 9.25 4.22 -14.83
C MET A 365 9.91 5.50 -15.36
N ARG A 366 10.12 6.52 -14.53
CA ARG A 366 10.85 7.74 -14.92
C ARG A 366 12.33 7.48 -15.24
N ARG A 367 12.97 6.55 -14.53
CA ARG A 367 14.34 6.10 -14.81
C ARG A 367 14.42 5.51 -16.21
N HIS A 368 13.45 4.69 -16.61
CA HIS A 368 13.36 4.17 -17.97
C HIS A 368 13.21 5.30 -19.01
N LEU A 369 12.22 6.18 -18.82
CA LEU A 369 12.01 7.32 -19.73
C LEU A 369 13.25 8.21 -19.86
N THR A 370 13.98 8.44 -18.77
CA THR A 370 15.13 9.35 -18.75
C THR A 370 16.41 8.72 -19.30
N LEU A 371 16.77 7.52 -18.82
CA LEU A 371 18.06 6.91 -19.07
C LEU A 371 18.05 5.96 -20.27
N MET A 372 16.89 5.38 -20.63
CA MET A 372 16.77 4.48 -21.77
C MET A 372 16.21 5.17 -23.01
N GLU A 373 15.17 5.99 -22.85
CA GLU A 373 14.49 6.62 -23.99
C GLU A 373 14.94 8.06 -24.28
N GLY A 374 15.56 8.73 -23.31
CA GLY A 374 15.85 10.17 -23.42
C GLY A 374 14.60 11.05 -23.54
N SER A 375 13.44 10.56 -23.08
CA SER A 375 12.11 11.17 -23.28
C SER A 375 11.65 12.05 -22.11
N ALA A 376 12.59 12.51 -21.26
CA ALA A 376 12.28 13.46 -20.19
C ALA A 376 11.77 14.81 -20.76
N PRO A 377 10.88 15.54 -20.07
CA PRO A 377 10.37 16.83 -20.53
C PRO A 377 11.49 17.86 -20.75
N PRO A 378 11.34 18.81 -21.70
CA PRO A 378 12.38 19.79 -22.02
C PRO A 378 12.88 20.59 -20.81
N GLU A 379 12.00 20.95 -19.88
CA GLU A 379 12.35 21.65 -18.64
C GLU A 379 13.19 20.78 -17.71
N ALA A 380 12.88 19.48 -17.63
CA ALA A 380 13.63 18.51 -16.83
C ALA A 380 15.00 18.25 -17.46
N GLN A 381 15.08 18.11 -18.78
CA GLN A 381 16.34 17.99 -19.51
C GLN A 381 17.25 19.20 -19.26
N ARG A 382 16.71 20.42 -19.42
CA ARG A 382 17.45 21.66 -19.14
C ARG A 382 17.98 21.70 -17.71
N ALA A 383 17.16 21.32 -16.73
CA ALA A 383 17.58 21.27 -15.34
C ALA A 383 18.72 20.25 -15.12
N MET A 384 18.68 19.08 -15.76
CA MET A 384 19.75 18.08 -15.67
C MET A 384 21.05 18.58 -16.30
N THR A 385 21.00 19.14 -17.51
CA THR A 385 22.17 19.74 -18.17
C THR A 385 22.79 20.86 -17.32
N ASN A 386 21.97 21.68 -16.69
CA ASN A 386 22.44 22.73 -15.79
C ASN A 386 23.10 22.15 -14.52
N ILE A 387 22.55 21.08 -13.94
CA ILE A 387 23.16 20.40 -12.79
C ILE A 387 24.52 19.82 -13.18
N GLU A 388 24.61 19.15 -14.32
CA GLU A 388 25.85 18.56 -14.81
C GLU A 388 26.93 19.63 -15.03
N ARG A 389 26.61 20.67 -15.81
CA ARG A 389 27.56 21.74 -16.14
C ARG A 389 27.91 22.61 -14.94
N ALA A 390 26.90 23.09 -14.22
CA ALA A 390 27.02 24.19 -13.27
C ALA A 390 26.78 23.77 -11.80
N GLY A 391 26.49 22.51 -11.52
CA GLY A 391 26.22 22.03 -10.15
C GLY A 391 24.93 22.59 -9.55
N ASN A 392 24.04 23.15 -10.36
CA ASN A 392 22.74 23.67 -9.91
C ASN A 392 21.70 23.68 -11.04
N PRO A 393 20.39 23.50 -10.74
CA PRO A 393 19.33 23.49 -11.74
C PRO A 393 19.14 24.80 -12.54
N TRP A 394 19.62 25.95 -12.04
CA TRP A 394 19.44 27.26 -12.65
C TRP A 394 20.51 27.59 -13.70
N GLY A 395 21.61 26.83 -13.74
CA GLY A 395 22.69 27.04 -14.70
C GLY A 395 23.62 28.21 -14.36
N GLU A 396 23.50 28.77 -13.15
CA GLU A 396 24.33 29.85 -12.65
C GLU A 396 25.78 29.39 -12.43
N PRO A 397 26.81 30.22 -12.68
CA PRO A 397 28.21 29.83 -12.52
C PRO A 397 28.53 29.31 -11.11
N ARG A 398 29.46 28.36 -10.99
CA ARG A 398 29.82 27.77 -9.68
C ARG A 398 30.50 28.79 -8.79
N GLU A 399 31.25 29.70 -9.39
CA GLU A 399 32.06 30.74 -8.76
C GLU A 399 31.20 31.74 -7.98
N THR A 400 29.95 31.96 -8.40
CA THR A 400 29.04 32.94 -7.77
C THR A 400 28.27 32.37 -6.57
N ARG A 401 28.35 31.06 -6.31
CA ARG A 401 27.57 30.40 -5.23
C ARG A 401 27.81 30.97 -3.84
N GLY A 402 28.99 31.53 -3.58
CA GLY A 402 29.36 32.15 -2.30
C GLY A 402 28.97 33.62 -2.17
N ASP A 403 28.51 34.27 -3.24
CA ASP A 403 28.36 35.74 -3.29
C ASP A 403 27.40 36.28 -2.24
N TRP A 404 26.31 35.55 -1.98
CA TRP A 404 25.29 35.92 -1.00
C TRP A 404 25.83 36.03 0.43
N ALA A 405 27.00 35.45 0.72
CA ALA A 405 27.56 35.33 2.05
C ALA A 405 28.74 36.31 2.32
N LYS A 406 29.22 37.00 1.27
CA LYS A 406 30.42 37.87 1.32
C LYS A 406 30.26 39.05 2.28
N ASP A 407 29.15 39.77 2.19
CA ASP A 407 28.85 40.92 3.05
C ASP A 407 28.59 40.51 4.51
N LEU A 408 28.11 39.28 4.72
CA LEU A 408 28.00 38.68 6.03
C LEU A 408 29.35 38.19 6.57
N ARG A 409 30.41 38.11 5.76
CA ARG A 409 31.73 37.54 6.13
C ARG A 409 31.60 36.12 6.69
N VAL A 410 30.83 35.26 6.02
CA VAL A 410 30.74 33.84 6.40
C VAL A 410 32.02 33.14 5.93
N PRO A 411 32.75 32.44 6.82
CA PRO A 411 33.98 31.76 6.44
C PRO A 411 33.69 30.55 5.54
N THR A 412 34.59 30.26 4.60
CA THR A 412 34.61 28.99 3.90
C THR A 412 35.41 27.95 4.69
N PHE A 413 35.29 26.66 4.36
CA PHE A 413 36.14 25.62 4.97
C PHE A 413 37.63 25.77 4.61
N ALA A 414 37.95 26.44 3.50
CA ALA A 414 39.32 26.81 3.19
C ALA A 414 39.86 27.86 4.18
N ASP A 415 39.01 28.81 4.58
CA ASP A 415 39.39 29.86 5.55
C ASP A 415 39.38 29.37 7.00
N LYS A 416 38.48 28.43 7.33
CA LYS A 416 38.25 27.92 8.68
C LYS A 416 38.12 26.39 8.67
N PRO A 417 39.24 25.66 8.52
CA PRO A 417 39.23 24.20 8.45
C PRO A 417 38.84 23.52 9.77
N ASP A 418 38.91 24.23 10.89
CA ASP A 418 38.53 23.78 12.24
C ASP A 418 37.05 24.05 12.57
N ALA A 419 36.24 24.51 11.61
CA ALA A 419 34.81 24.72 11.81
C ALA A 419 34.10 23.41 12.21
N GLU A 420 33.26 23.48 13.26
CA GLU A 420 32.59 22.29 13.79
C GLU A 420 31.50 21.76 12.84
N TYR A 421 30.77 22.68 12.19
CA TYR A 421 29.67 22.37 11.30
C TYR A 421 29.91 22.85 9.87
N LEU A 422 29.55 22.01 8.91
CA LEU A 422 29.27 22.45 7.54
C LEU A 422 27.84 22.95 7.44
N TYR A 423 27.65 24.23 7.12
CA TYR A 423 26.36 24.67 6.60
C TYR A 423 26.29 24.36 5.09
N PHE A 424 25.61 23.27 4.75
CA PHE A 424 25.32 22.92 3.36
C PHE A 424 24.16 23.79 2.87
N VAL A 425 24.50 24.81 2.09
CA VAL A 425 23.63 25.95 1.80
C VAL A 425 22.47 25.53 0.90
N ARG A 426 22.73 24.64 -0.07
CA ARG A 426 21.87 24.16 -1.17
C ARG A 426 21.92 25.05 -2.41
N CYS A 427 21.64 24.45 -3.57
CA CYS A 427 21.56 25.17 -4.85
C CYS A 427 20.67 26.40 -4.77
N ALA A 428 19.40 26.24 -4.39
CA ALA A 428 18.43 27.33 -4.38
C ALA A 428 18.83 28.49 -3.45
N ALA A 429 19.35 28.24 -2.25
CA ALA A 429 19.78 29.35 -1.38
C ALA A 429 21.09 29.98 -1.81
N SER A 430 21.93 29.28 -2.57
CA SER A 430 23.14 29.87 -3.12
C SER A 430 22.84 30.79 -4.31
N VAL A 431 21.86 30.44 -5.16
CA VAL A 431 21.62 31.15 -6.43
C VAL A 431 20.32 31.97 -6.51
N ASP A 432 19.22 31.51 -5.93
CA ASP A 432 17.93 32.21 -6.03
C ASP A 432 17.82 33.30 -4.94
N ARG A 433 17.65 34.56 -5.38
CA ARG A 433 17.62 35.74 -4.50
C ARG A 433 16.56 35.66 -3.40
N ARG A 434 15.41 35.04 -3.67
CA ARG A 434 14.36 34.85 -2.67
C ARG A 434 14.81 33.85 -1.61
N ASN A 435 15.42 32.74 -2.03
CA ASN A 435 15.92 31.69 -1.16
C ASN A 435 17.19 32.06 -0.39
N GLN A 436 18.02 32.97 -0.90
CA GLN A 436 19.19 33.53 -0.19
C GLN A 436 18.79 34.16 1.15
N LYS A 437 17.59 34.77 1.24
CA LYS A 437 17.08 35.32 2.52
C LYS A 437 17.01 34.27 3.63
N VAL A 438 16.70 33.02 3.31
CA VAL A 438 16.66 31.91 4.27
C VAL A 438 18.06 31.58 4.79
N ALA A 439 19.06 31.49 3.90
CA ALA A 439 20.43 31.19 4.31
C ALA A 439 21.04 32.31 5.16
N ARG A 440 20.79 33.57 4.80
CA ARG A 440 21.21 34.74 5.57
C ARG A 440 20.58 34.77 6.97
N ALA A 441 19.29 34.46 7.08
CA ALA A 441 18.61 34.35 8.37
C ALA A 441 19.19 33.21 9.23
N LEU A 442 19.47 32.05 8.63
CA LEU A 442 20.10 30.95 9.37
C LEU A 442 21.49 31.34 9.87
N VAL A 443 22.31 32.00 9.05
CA VAL A 443 23.63 32.52 9.46
C VAL A 443 23.52 33.41 10.70
N GLN A 444 22.53 34.31 10.75
CA GLN A 444 22.30 35.17 11.91
C GLN A 444 21.95 34.35 13.16
N VAL A 445 21.07 33.35 13.03
CA VAL A 445 20.69 32.43 14.13
C VAL A 445 21.90 31.65 14.64
N LEU A 446 22.70 31.06 13.74
CA LEU A 446 23.88 30.28 14.11
C LEU A 446 24.92 31.15 14.85
N ARG A 447 25.11 32.39 14.40
CA ARG A 447 25.99 33.35 15.11
C ARG A 447 25.47 33.73 16.47
N ALA A 448 24.18 34.05 16.59
CA ALA A 448 23.56 34.37 17.87
C ALA A 448 23.65 33.19 18.87
N ALA A 449 23.62 31.95 18.36
CA ALA A 449 23.79 30.73 19.13
C ALA A 449 25.26 30.34 19.42
N GLY A 450 26.25 31.10 18.92
CA GLY A 450 27.66 30.80 19.12
C GLY A 450 28.15 29.54 18.38
N VAL A 451 27.44 29.08 17.35
CA VAL A 451 27.79 27.87 16.60
C VAL A 451 29.00 28.15 15.69
N SER A 452 30.00 27.26 15.73
CA SER A 452 31.15 27.31 14.83
C SER A 452 30.81 26.62 13.49
N PHE A 453 30.66 27.39 12.42
CA PHE A 453 30.31 26.84 11.10
C PHE A 453 31.09 27.50 9.96
N ALA A 454 31.16 26.80 8.83
CA ALA A 454 31.68 27.27 7.56
C ALA A 454 30.85 26.75 6.37
N ILE A 455 31.03 27.35 5.19
CA ILE A 455 30.39 26.93 3.92
C ILE A 455 31.43 26.42 2.92
N LEU A 456 30.97 25.75 1.85
CA LEU A 456 31.84 25.30 0.74
C LEU A 456 31.93 26.31 -0.42
N ALA A 457 30.99 27.26 -0.50
CA ALA A 457 30.91 28.26 -1.57
C ALA A 457 30.99 27.63 -2.98
N SER A 458 32.04 27.91 -3.74
CA SER A 458 32.24 27.42 -5.12
C SER A 458 32.52 25.92 -5.21
N GLU A 459 32.97 25.29 -4.12
CA GLU A 459 33.17 23.83 -4.05
C GLU A 459 31.87 23.07 -3.72
N GLU A 460 30.78 23.78 -3.37
CA GLU A 460 29.48 23.15 -3.16
C GLU A 460 28.78 22.87 -4.50
N THR A 461 28.28 21.65 -4.67
CA THR A 461 27.42 21.29 -5.80
C THR A 461 26.01 20.92 -5.34
N CYS A 462 25.12 20.56 -6.26
CA CYS A 462 23.79 20.06 -5.90
C CYS A 462 23.90 18.75 -5.13
N ASN A 463 22.98 18.50 -4.18
CA ASN A 463 22.84 17.19 -3.54
C ASN A 463 22.35 16.09 -4.52
N GLY A 464 21.98 16.47 -5.75
CA GLY A 464 21.52 15.56 -6.79
C GLY A 464 20.07 15.08 -6.65
N ASP A 465 19.32 15.50 -5.62
CA ASP A 465 17.91 15.07 -5.45
C ASP A 465 17.05 15.36 -6.70
N PRO A 466 17.10 16.55 -7.34
CA PRO A 466 16.31 16.80 -8.53
C PRO A 466 16.61 15.81 -9.67
N ALA A 467 17.88 15.51 -9.93
CA ALA A 467 18.29 14.52 -10.93
C ALA A 467 17.74 13.13 -10.59
N ARG A 468 17.87 12.72 -9.32
CA ARG A 468 17.36 11.43 -8.83
C ARG A 468 15.83 11.31 -8.99
N ARG A 469 15.07 12.36 -8.69
CA ARG A 469 13.58 12.36 -8.82
C ARG A 469 13.09 12.42 -10.27
N ILE A 470 13.90 12.98 -11.16
CA ILE A 470 13.63 12.98 -12.61
C ILE A 470 13.94 11.60 -13.20
N GLY A 471 14.76 10.77 -12.53
CA GLY A 471 15.10 9.42 -12.97
C GLY A 471 16.51 9.31 -13.52
N ASN A 472 17.32 10.37 -13.45
CA ASN A 472 18.73 10.33 -13.83
C ASN A 472 19.59 9.93 -12.63
N GLU A 473 19.66 8.61 -12.38
CA GLU A 473 20.42 8.05 -11.26
C GLU A 473 21.93 8.27 -11.44
N TYR A 474 22.45 8.23 -12.67
CA TYR A 474 23.86 8.47 -12.97
C TYR A 474 24.31 9.86 -12.55
N LEU A 475 23.58 10.90 -12.97
CA LEU A 475 23.87 12.28 -12.57
C LEU A 475 23.75 12.45 -11.05
N TRP A 476 22.78 11.80 -10.40
CA TRP A 476 22.71 11.82 -8.93
C TRP A 476 23.94 11.19 -8.27
N GLN A 477 24.38 10.00 -8.71
CA GLN A 477 25.54 9.33 -8.12
C GLN A 477 26.82 10.15 -8.31
N THR A 478 27.03 10.72 -9.49
CA THR A 478 28.16 11.63 -9.76
C THR A 478 28.14 12.83 -8.81
N GLN A 479 26.99 13.48 -8.64
CA GLN A 479 26.84 14.62 -7.74
C GLN A 479 27.02 14.24 -6.26
N ALA A 480 26.52 13.07 -5.86
CA ALA A 480 26.68 12.55 -4.51
C ALA A 480 28.16 12.28 -4.23
N GLN A 481 28.87 11.62 -5.15
CA GLN A 481 30.28 11.29 -5.03
C GLN A 481 31.16 12.54 -4.91
N GLN A 482 30.92 13.57 -5.74
CA GLN A 482 31.62 14.85 -5.65
C GLN A 482 31.44 15.52 -4.28
N ASN A 483 30.22 15.52 -3.74
CA ASN A 483 29.97 16.06 -2.39
C ASN A 483 30.68 15.23 -1.32
N ILE A 484 30.66 13.90 -1.41
CA ILE A 484 31.34 13.00 -0.48
C ILE A 484 32.85 13.25 -0.48
N GLU A 485 33.46 13.41 -1.64
CA GLU A 485 34.90 13.72 -1.79
C GLU A 485 35.23 15.07 -1.17
N THR A 486 34.39 16.08 -1.41
CA THR A 486 34.56 17.41 -0.82
C THR A 486 34.43 17.36 0.71
N PHE A 487 33.47 16.58 1.23
CA PHE A 487 33.29 16.40 2.67
C PHE A 487 34.49 15.69 3.29
N LYS A 488 35.05 14.67 2.61
CA LYS A 488 36.27 13.97 3.04
C LYS A 488 37.49 14.90 3.02
N LYS A 489 37.67 15.69 1.96
CA LYS A 489 38.77 16.67 1.82
C LYS A 489 38.82 17.62 3.02
N TYR A 490 37.67 18.10 3.47
CA TYR A 490 37.57 19.05 4.59
C TYR A 490 37.29 18.40 5.95
N GLY A 491 37.28 17.07 6.05
CA GLY A 491 37.04 16.36 7.31
C GLY A 491 35.68 16.66 7.94
N VAL A 492 34.65 16.94 7.13
CA VAL A 492 33.31 17.33 7.58
C VAL A 492 32.67 16.19 8.39
N ARG A 493 32.30 16.46 9.64
CA ARG A 493 31.64 15.49 10.53
C ARG A 493 30.19 15.81 10.85
N LYS A 494 29.83 17.10 10.85
CA LYS A 494 28.48 17.57 11.17
C LYS A 494 28.00 18.49 10.06
N VAL A 495 26.79 18.23 9.57
CA VAL A 495 26.18 19.02 8.49
C VAL A 495 24.88 19.64 8.99
N ILE A 496 24.73 20.93 8.75
CA ILE A 496 23.49 21.69 8.89
C ILE A 496 22.93 21.87 7.49
N ALA A 497 21.66 21.49 7.29
CA ALA A 497 20.95 21.68 6.03
C ALA A 497 19.64 22.42 6.29
N SER A 498 19.46 23.59 5.64
CA SER A 498 18.19 24.32 5.68
C SER A 498 17.15 23.80 4.67
N CYS A 499 17.56 22.88 3.80
CA CYS A 499 16.69 22.26 2.82
C CYS A 499 16.25 20.87 3.29
N PRO A 500 14.94 20.57 3.35
CA PRO A 500 14.46 19.22 3.65
C PRO A 500 14.97 18.18 2.64
N HIS A 501 15.11 18.54 1.37
CA HIS A 501 15.68 17.65 0.35
C HIS A 501 17.18 17.40 0.61
N CYS A 502 17.98 18.42 0.90
CA CYS A 502 19.39 18.22 1.23
C CYS A 502 19.56 17.39 2.50
N PHE A 503 18.79 17.68 3.54
CA PHE A 503 18.79 16.86 4.74
C PHE A 503 18.46 15.40 4.41
N ASN A 504 17.38 15.15 3.67
CA ASN A 504 16.95 13.80 3.36
C ASN A 504 17.93 13.04 2.45
N THR A 505 18.59 13.70 1.50
CA THR A 505 19.56 13.06 0.60
C THR A 505 20.94 12.87 1.21
N ILE A 506 21.34 13.73 2.14
CA ILE A 506 22.63 13.60 2.84
C ILE A 506 22.52 12.61 3.99
N ALA A 507 21.38 12.57 4.70
CA ALA A 507 21.18 11.71 5.86
C ALA A 507 20.76 10.27 5.52
N ASN A 508 20.17 10.04 4.34
CA ASN A 508 19.65 8.74 3.90
C ASN A 508 20.08 8.44 2.47
#